data_AF-A0A8B9D3R6-F1
#
_entry.id   AF-A0A8B9D3R6-F1
#
_cell.length_a   1.000
_cell.length_b   1.000
_cell.length_c   1.000
_cell.angle_alpha   90.00
_cell.angle_beta   90.00
_cell.angle_gamma   90.00
#
_symmetry.space_group_name_H-M   'P 1'
#
loop_
_entity.id
_entity.type
_entity.pdbx_description
1 polymer ?
#
loop_
_entity_poly.entity_id
_entity_poly.type
_entity_poly.pdbx_seq_one_letter_code
_entity_poly.pdbx_strand_id
1 'polypeptide(L)'
;MKGRFGTIDIRALLAELRRGLLGMRVSNVYDVDNKTYLIRLQKPDCKATLLVESGIRIHTTEFEWPKNMMPSSFAMKCRKHLKTRRLVSVKQLGIDRIVDFQFGSNEAAYHLIIELYDRGNIVLTDHEYLILNILRFRTDEADDVRFAVRERYPVDSAKAPAPLPTVERLTEIISNAPKGEQLKRVLNPHLRK
;
A
#
# COMPACT_ATOMS: atom_id res chain seq x y z
N MET A 1 -17.45 -9.75 -4.29
CA MET A 1 -16.07 -9.34 -3.94
C MET A 1 -16.14 -7.99 -3.22
N LYS A 2 -15.38 -7.78 -2.14
CA LYS A 2 -15.47 -6.53 -1.33
C LYS A 2 -14.96 -5.34 -2.14
N GLY A 3 -15.75 -4.26 -2.22
CA GLY A 3 -15.47 -3.12 -3.10
C GLY A 3 -14.38 -2.15 -2.62
N ARG A 4 -13.96 -2.21 -1.35
CA ARG A 4 -12.90 -1.35 -0.80
C ARG A 4 -12.24 -1.98 0.42
N PHE A 5 -10.91 -1.92 0.48
CA PHE A 5 -10.17 -2.42 1.65
C PHE A 5 -10.15 -1.37 2.77
N GLY A 6 -10.53 -1.81 3.97
CA GLY A 6 -10.33 -1.07 5.22
C GLY A 6 -8.99 -1.42 5.87
N THR A 7 -8.65 -0.77 6.97
CA THR A 7 -7.36 -0.95 7.67
C THR A 7 -7.13 -2.40 8.12
N ILE A 8 -8.16 -3.10 8.62
CA ILE A 8 -8.05 -4.51 9.02
C ILE A 8 -7.77 -5.40 7.79
N ASP A 9 -8.45 -5.13 6.66
CA ASP A 9 -8.23 -5.88 5.43
C ASP A 9 -6.80 -5.70 4.93
N ILE A 10 -6.25 -4.48 5.02
CA ILE A 10 -4.85 -4.20 4.65
C ILE A 10 -3.89 -5.00 5.53
N ARG A 11 -4.12 -5.07 6.85
CA ARG A 11 -3.26 -5.86 7.74
C ARG A 11 -3.27 -7.34 7.40
N ALA A 12 -4.45 -7.91 7.14
CA ALA A 12 -4.58 -9.31 6.73
C ALA A 12 -3.90 -9.55 5.38
N LEU A 13 -4.18 -8.69 4.39
CA LEU A 13 -3.55 -8.71 3.08
C LEU A 13 -2.02 -8.66 3.19
N LEU A 14 -1.47 -7.77 3.99
CA LEU A 14 -0.02 -7.64 4.14
C LEU A 14 0.61 -8.92 4.66
N ALA A 15 -0.05 -9.63 5.56
CA ALA A 15 0.44 -10.93 6.03
C ALA A 15 0.48 -11.96 4.89
N GLU A 16 -0.55 -12.01 4.06
CA GLU A 16 -0.62 -12.92 2.90
C GLU A 16 0.44 -12.57 1.84
N LEU A 17 0.54 -11.30 1.46
CA LEU A 17 1.50 -10.83 0.47
C LEU A 17 2.94 -11.07 0.94
N ARG A 18 3.23 -10.85 2.22
CA ARG A 18 4.57 -11.10 2.77
C ARG A 18 4.96 -12.58 2.66
N ARG A 19 4.04 -13.47 3.03
CA ARG A 19 4.23 -14.92 2.97
C ARG A 19 4.41 -15.42 1.54
N GLY A 20 3.68 -14.86 0.59
CA GLY A 20 3.67 -15.33 -0.81
C GLY A 20 4.74 -14.70 -1.71
N LEU A 21 5.06 -13.42 -1.51
CA LEU A 21 5.75 -12.62 -2.53
C LEU A 21 7.16 -12.15 -2.13
N LEU A 22 7.50 -12.11 -0.84
CA LEU A 22 8.83 -11.68 -0.41
C LEU A 22 9.90 -12.59 -1.02
N GLY A 23 11.00 -11.98 -1.46
CA GLY A 23 12.10 -12.68 -2.12
C GLY A 23 11.88 -12.96 -3.60
N MET A 24 10.67 -12.80 -4.15
CA MET A 24 10.43 -12.94 -5.58
C MET A 24 10.98 -11.72 -6.35
N ARG A 25 11.36 -11.92 -7.60
CA ARG A 25 11.89 -10.87 -8.49
C ARG A 25 10.84 -10.41 -9.48
N VAL A 26 10.79 -9.11 -9.76
CA VAL A 26 9.88 -8.56 -10.77
C VAL A 26 10.31 -9.06 -12.15
N SER A 27 9.41 -9.77 -12.81
CA SER A 27 9.60 -10.26 -14.18
C SER A 27 9.18 -9.19 -15.19
N ASN A 28 8.00 -8.61 -14.97
CA ASN A 28 7.46 -7.54 -15.80
C ASN A 28 6.33 -6.80 -15.09
N VAL A 29 5.99 -5.61 -15.57
CA VAL A 29 4.87 -4.79 -15.11
C VAL A 29 3.96 -4.51 -16.29
N TYR A 30 2.65 -4.68 -16.15
CA TYR A 30 1.65 -4.37 -17.17
C TYR A 30 0.60 -3.43 -16.61
N ASP A 31 -0.08 -2.74 -17.49
CA ASP A 31 -1.28 -1.96 -17.20
C ASP A 31 -2.48 -2.58 -17.94
N VAL A 32 -3.61 -2.61 -17.25
CA VAL A 32 -4.91 -3.05 -17.76
C VAL A 32 -5.70 -1.82 -18.20
N ASP A 33 -5.71 -0.79 -17.36
CA ASP A 33 -6.36 0.49 -17.59
C ASP A 33 -5.55 1.62 -16.90
N ASN A 34 -6.14 2.80 -16.76
CA ASN A 34 -5.48 3.98 -16.17
C ASN A 34 -5.25 3.92 -14.65
N LYS A 35 -5.77 2.91 -13.94
CA LYS A 35 -5.65 2.75 -12.49
C LYS A 35 -5.26 1.33 -12.04
N THR A 36 -5.25 0.37 -12.95
CA THR A 36 -5.05 -1.06 -12.68
C THR A 36 -3.75 -1.56 -13.32
N TYR A 37 -2.88 -2.11 -12.49
CA TYR A 37 -1.56 -2.61 -12.86
C TYR A 37 -1.37 -4.06 -12.43
N LEU A 38 -0.59 -4.80 -13.19
CA LEU A 38 -0.21 -6.19 -12.93
C LEU A 38 1.31 -6.27 -12.81
N ILE A 39 1.81 -6.69 -11.65
CA ILE A 39 3.24 -6.91 -11.41
C ILE A 39 3.47 -8.42 -11.39
N ARG A 40 4.14 -8.93 -12.42
CA ARG A 40 4.56 -10.34 -12.46
C ARG A 40 5.82 -10.51 -11.65
N LEU A 41 5.77 -11.42 -10.69
CA LEU A 41 6.85 -11.79 -9.79
C LEU A 41 7.22 -13.25 -10.04
N GLN A 42 8.50 -13.57 -9.94
CA GLN A 42 8.97 -14.95 -10.07
C GLN A 42 10.14 -15.27 -9.14
N LYS A 43 10.18 -16.52 -8.69
CA LYS A 43 11.36 -17.24 -8.20
C LYS A 43 11.53 -18.50 -9.07
N PRO A 44 12.66 -19.23 -9.03
CA PRO A 44 12.92 -20.35 -9.95
C PRO A 44 11.72 -21.29 -10.15
N ASP A 45 11.04 -21.66 -9.07
CA ASP A 45 9.95 -22.66 -9.13
C ASP A 45 8.54 -22.09 -8.97
N CYS A 46 8.38 -20.77 -8.79
CA CYS A 46 7.06 -20.18 -8.58
C CYS A 46 6.91 -18.83 -9.26
N LYS A 47 5.72 -18.61 -9.83
CA LYS A 47 5.30 -17.35 -10.43
C LYS A 47 4.07 -16.84 -9.69
N ALA A 48 3.97 -15.53 -9.55
CA ALA A 48 2.81 -14.88 -8.97
C ALA A 48 2.52 -13.59 -9.75
N THR A 49 1.24 -13.24 -9.86
CA THR A 49 0.84 -11.95 -10.42
C THR A 49 0.16 -11.14 -9.33
N LEU A 50 0.73 -9.99 -9.00
CA LEU A 50 0.13 -9.02 -8.09
C LEU A 50 -0.71 -8.05 -8.91
N LEU A 51 -2.01 -7.97 -8.62
CA LEU A 51 -2.90 -6.96 -9.15
C LEU A 51 -2.97 -5.79 -8.18
N VAL A 52 -2.78 -4.59 -8.70
CA VAL A 52 -2.86 -3.32 -7.98
C VAL A 52 -3.90 -2.46 -8.66
N GLU A 53 -4.99 -2.13 -7.97
CA GLU A 53 -5.99 -1.19 -8.44
C GLU A 53 -6.02 0.01 -7.50
N SER A 54 -5.56 1.16 -8.02
CA SER A 54 -5.42 2.41 -7.28
C SER A 54 -6.72 2.79 -6.56
N GLY A 55 -6.63 3.09 -5.26
CA GLY A 55 -7.76 3.52 -4.43
C GLY A 55 -8.70 2.41 -3.95
N ILE A 56 -8.51 1.17 -4.43
CA ILE A 56 -9.51 0.10 -4.30
C ILE A 56 -8.93 -1.13 -3.60
N ARG A 57 -7.96 -1.81 -4.23
CA ARG A 57 -7.48 -3.13 -3.78
C ARG A 57 -6.09 -3.49 -4.28
N ILE A 58 -5.46 -4.41 -3.57
CA ILE A 58 -4.21 -5.06 -3.96
C ILE A 58 -4.36 -6.55 -3.60
N HIS A 59 -4.04 -7.47 -4.50
CA HIS A 59 -4.11 -8.91 -4.23
C HIS A 59 -3.37 -9.72 -5.29
N THR A 60 -3.00 -10.96 -4.98
CA THR A 60 -2.51 -11.91 -5.98
C THR A 60 -3.67 -12.45 -6.84
N THR A 61 -3.40 -12.74 -8.10
CA THR A 61 -4.40 -13.28 -9.02
C THR A 61 -3.80 -14.37 -9.91
N GLU A 62 -4.58 -15.42 -10.15
CA GLU A 62 -4.29 -16.49 -11.11
C GLU A 62 -5.05 -16.30 -12.43
N PHE A 63 -5.98 -15.34 -12.46
CA PHE A 63 -6.77 -15.04 -13.65
C PHE A 63 -5.93 -14.31 -14.70
N GLU A 64 -6.25 -14.56 -15.96
CA GLU A 64 -5.76 -13.73 -17.05
C GLU A 64 -6.53 -12.42 -17.12
N TRP A 65 -5.79 -11.34 -17.26
CA TRP A 65 -6.32 -9.98 -17.38
C TRP A 65 -5.96 -9.40 -18.75
N PRO A 66 -6.86 -8.62 -19.37
CA PRO A 66 -6.54 -7.92 -20.61
C PRO A 66 -5.41 -6.93 -20.35
N LYS A 67 -4.36 -7.00 -21.15
CA LYS A 67 -3.19 -6.10 -21.02
C LYS A 67 -3.22 -5.14 -22.18
N ASN A 68 -2.91 -3.87 -21.93
CA ASN A 68 -2.72 -2.92 -23.01
C ASN A 68 -1.55 -3.37 -23.91
N MET A 69 -1.77 -3.32 -25.23
CA MET A 69 -0.72 -3.65 -26.22
C MET A 69 0.45 -2.68 -26.09
N MET A 70 0.15 -1.39 -25.94
CA MET A 70 1.13 -0.36 -25.68
C MET A 70 1.10 0.01 -24.19
N PRO A 71 2.19 -0.24 -23.44
CA PRO A 71 2.23 0.02 -22.01
C PRO A 71 2.15 1.51 -21.70
N SER A 72 1.49 1.86 -20.60
CA SER A 72 1.43 3.25 -20.14
C SER A 72 2.84 3.79 -19.78
N SER A 73 2.99 5.12 -19.80
CA SER A 73 4.25 5.78 -19.39
C SER A 73 4.64 5.40 -17.95
N PHE A 74 3.65 5.24 -17.07
CA PHE A 74 3.84 4.77 -15.71
C PHE A 74 4.33 3.32 -15.65
N ALA A 75 3.69 2.40 -16.39
CA ALA A 75 4.11 1.01 -16.48
C ALA A 75 5.54 0.89 -17.03
N MET A 76 5.88 1.68 -18.06
CA MET A 76 7.23 1.72 -18.64
C MET A 76 8.28 2.20 -17.64
N LYS A 77 7.97 3.23 -16.85
CA LYS A 77 8.87 3.70 -15.79
C LYS A 77 9.05 2.63 -14.70
N CYS A 78 7.97 1.96 -14.29
CA CYS A 78 8.05 0.81 -13.38
C CYS A 78 8.91 -0.31 -13.96
N ARG A 79 8.78 -0.65 -15.25
CA ARG A 79 9.66 -1.64 -15.91
C ARG A 79 11.12 -1.23 -15.85
N LYS A 80 11.43 0.04 -16.14
CA LYS A 80 12.81 0.57 -16.11
C LYS A 80 13.45 0.43 -14.74
N HIS A 81 12.70 0.68 -13.66
CA HIS A 81 13.25 0.72 -12.31
C HIS A 81 13.09 -0.58 -11.51
N LEU A 82 12.01 -1.34 -11.71
CA LEU A 82 11.66 -2.48 -10.86
C LEU A 82 12.06 -3.83 -11.48
N LYS A 83 12.14 -3.96 -12.81
CA LYS A 83 12.41 -5.26 -13.47
C LYS A 83 13.70 -5.87 -12.94
N THR A 84 13.68 -7.18 -12.71
CA THR A 84 14.75 -8.00 -12.09
C THR A 84 15.08 -7.71 -10.63
N ARG A 85 14.51 -6.67 -10.02
CA ARG A 85 14.70 -6.39 -8.59
C ARG A 85 13.87 -7.33 -7.75
N ARG A 86 14.43 -7.69 -6.59
CA ARG A 86 13.80 -8.54 -5.60
C ARG A 86 12.86 -7.72 -4.73
N LEU A 87 11.65 -8.20 -4.48
CA LEU A 87 10.78 -7.64 -3.45
C LEU A 87 11.34 -7.99 -2.07
N VAL A 88 11.74 -6.98 -1.30
CA VAL A 88 12.43 -7.15 -0.01
C VAL A 88 11.52 -6.80 1.16
N SER A 89 10.61 -5.85 0.98
CA SER A 89 9.68 -5.45 2.05
C SER A 89 8.32 -5.08 1.48
N VAL A 90 7.27 -5.33 2.27
CA VAL A 90 5.92 -4.83 2.05
C VAL A 90 5.41 -4.35 3.40
N LYS A 91 5.11 -3.06 3.55
CA LYS A 91 4.67 -2.49 4.84
C LYS A 91 3.55 -1.48 4.68
N GLN A 92 2.75 -1.34 5.73
CA GLN A 92 1.82 -0.23 5.85
C GLN A 92 2.58 1.00 6.31
N LEU A 93 2.27 2.18 5.77
CA LEU A 93 2.76 3.45 6.29
C LEU A 93 1.77 3.98 7.33
N GLY A 94 2.24 4.14 8.58
CA GLY A 94 1.40 4.56 9.69
C GLY A 94 0.19 3.65 9.92
N ILE A 95 -0.96 4.27 10.23
CA ILE A 95 -2.28 3.62 10.30
C ILE A 95 -3.12 3.83 9.02
N ASP A 96 -2.59 4.61 8.09
CA ASP A 96 -3.28 4.98 6.86
C ASP A 96 -3.35 3.81 5.89
N ARG A 97 -4.26 3.91 4.93
CA ARG A 97 -4.47 2.86 3.91
C ARG A 97 -3.45 2.99 2.78
N ILE A 98 -2.18 3.02 3.15
CA ILE A 98 -1.03 3.22 2.26
C ILE A 98 -0.08 2.05 2.44
N VAL A 99 0.28 1.42 1.32
CA VAL A 99 1.20 0.28 1.31
C VAL A 99 2.45 0.64 0.54
N ASP A 100 3.61 0.43 1.17
CA ASP A 100 4.93 0.58 0.59
C ASP A 100 5.53 -0.79 0.24
N PHE A 101 5.79 -1.01 -1.04
CA PHE A 101 6.55 -2.15 -1.57
C PHE A 101 7.99 -1.71 -1.89
N GLN A 102 8.96 -2.30 -1.21
CA GLN A 102 10.37 -2.05 -1.44
C GLN A 102 11.00 -3.11 -2.34
N PHE A 103 11.56 -2.69 -3.47
CA PHE A 103 12.28 -3.54 -4.41
C PHE A 103 13.77 -3.20 -4.41
N GLY A 104 14.62 -4.18 -4.12
CA GLY A 104 16.05 -3.95 -3.89
C GLY A 104 16.36 -3.52 -2.46
N SER A 105 17.60 -3.11 -2.23
CA SER A 105 18.11 -2.74 -0.91
C SER A 105 19.14 -1.62 -1.05
N ASN A 106 19.35 -0.88 0.03
CA ASN A 106 20.28 0.25 0.10
C ASN A 106 19.99 1.29 -1.01
N GLU A 107 21.02 1.89 -1.58
CA GLU A 107 20.94 2.89 -2.67
C GLU A 107 20.27 2.35 -3.95
N ALA A 108 20.24 1.02 -4.11
CA ALA A 108 19.59 0.35 -5.21
C ALA A 108 18.10 0.01 -4.91
N ALA A 109 17.54 0.52 -3.82
CA ALA A 109 16.13 0.36 -3.51
C ALA A 109 15.24 1.31 -4.32
N TYR A 110 14.07 0.82 -4.67
CA TYR A 110 12.97 1.61 -5.21
C TYR A 110 11.71 1.24 -4.46
N HIS A 111 10.86 2.22 -4.21
CA HIS A 111 9.59 2.00 -3.52
C HIS A 111 8.42 2.21 -4.47
N LEU A 112 7.43 1.34 -4.37
CA LEU A 112 6.13 1.49 -5.01
C LEU A 112 5.09 1.68 -3.91
N ILE A 113 4.63 2.92 -3.76
CA ILE A 113 3.70 3.34 -2.72
C ILE A 113 2.30 3.36 -3.33
N ILE A 114 1.36 2.67 -2.69
CA ILE A 114 0.01 2.49 -3.18
C ILE A 114 -0.98 3.01 -2.14
N GLU A 115 -1.77 4.00 -2.53
CA GLU A 115 -2.82 4.60 -1.70
C GLU A 115 -4.17 3.96 -2.03
N LEU A 116 -4.82 3.40 -1.02
CA LEU A 116 -6.09 2.65 -1.10
C LEU A 116 -7.28 3.44 -0.50
N TYR A 117 -7.16 4.75 -0.42
CA TYR A 117 -8.20 5.66 0.04
C TYR A 117 -8.50 6.73 -1.01
N ASP A 118 -9.60 7.45 -0.80
CA ASP A 118 -10.20 8.39 -1.75
C ASP A 118 -10.16 7.89 -3.21
N ARG A 119 -9.61 8.68 -4.15
CA ARG A 119 -9.39 8.28 -5.56
C ARG A 119 -8.20 7.34 -5.70
N GLY A 120 -7.29 7.30 -4.72
CA GLY A 120 -6.06 6.52 -4.72
C GLY A 120 -4.93 7.13 -5.53
N ASN A 121 -3.74 6.57 -5.35
CA ASN A 121 -2.55 6.92 -6.11
C ASN A 121 -1.58 5.75 -6.15
N ILE A 122 -0.69 5.77 -7.13
CA ILE A 122 0.46 4.87 -7.20
C ILE A 122 1.67 5.74 -7.48
N VAL A 123 2.66 5.66 -6.60
CA VAL A 123 3.85 6.50 -6.61
C VAL A 123 5.08 5.60 -6.69
N LEU A 124 5.94 5.86 -7.67
CA LEU A 124 7.23 5.21 -7.80
C LEU A 124 8.31 6.17 -7.29
N THR A 125 9.09 5.74 -6.32
CA THR A 125 10.19 6.53 -5.75
C THR A 125 11.51 5.76 -5.78
N ASP A 126 12.62 6.47 -5.61
CA ASP A 126 13.91 5.86 -5.28
C ASP A 126 14.01 5.51 -3.77
N HIS A 127 15.23 5.18 -3.33
CA HIS A 127 15.55 4.77 -1.97
C HIS A 127 15.40 5.89 -0.91
N GLU A 128 15.45 7.17 -1.31
CA GLU A 128 15.25 8.32 -0.41
C GLU A 128 13.81 8.81 -0.43
N TYR A 129 12.91 8.07 -1.09
CA TYR A 129 11.53 8.43 -1.34
C TYR A 129 11.38 9.65 -2.27
N LEU A 130 12.36 9.95 -3.12
CA LEU A 130 12.23 10.94 -4.18
C LEU A 130 11.30 10.42 -5.28
N ILE A 131 10.25 11.16 -5.61
CA ILE A 131 9.23 10.74 -6.57
C ILE A 131 9.82 10.74 -7.99
N LEU A 132 9.89 9.55 -8.58
CA LEU A 132 10.34 9.33 -9.96
C LEU A 132 9.17 9.37 -10.94
N ASN A 133 7.99 8.95 -10.49
CA ASN A 133 6.75 9.02 -11.26
C ASN A 133 5.53 8.86 -10.35
N ILE A 134 4.42 9.45 -10.77
CA ILE A 134 3.17 9.45 -10.02
C ILE A 134 1.98 9.28 -10.96
N LEU A 135 0.97 8.53 -10.52
CA LEU A 135 -0.21 8.31 -11.34
C LEU A 135 -1.10 9.56 -11.43
N ARG A 136 -1.25 10.29 -10.32
CA ARG A 136 -2.01 11.55 -10.27
C ARG A 136 -1.25 12.60 -9.49
N PHE A 137 -1.06 13.76 -10.10
CA PHE A 137 -0.58 14.95 -9.41
C PHE A 137 -1.64 15.44 -8.43
N ARG A 138 -1.20 15.82 -7.23
CA ARG A 138 -2.05 16.43 -6.22
C ARG A 138 -1.29 17.57 -5.56
N THR A 139 -1.93 18.72 -5.51
CA THR A 139 -1.51 19.85 -4.68
C THR A 139 -2.58 19.94 -3.60
N ASP A 140 -2.30 19.49 -2.38
CA ASP A 140 -3.20 19.80 -1.26
C ASP A 140 -2.85 21.19 -0.75
N GLU A 141 -3.72 22.16 -1.05
CA GLU A 141 -3.58 23.53 -0.52
C GLU A 141 -3.73 23.58 1.01
N ALA A 142 -4.39 22.59 1.61
CA ALA A 142 -4.66 22.51 3.05
C ALA A 142 -3.49 21.95 3.88
N ASP A 143 -2.70 21.04 3.30
CA ASP A 143 -1.61 20.34 4.02
C ASP A 143 -0.21 20.73 3.51
N ASP A 144 -0.10 21.66 2.55
CA ASP A 144 1.13 22.10 1.86
C ASP A 144 1.97 20.95 1.25
N VAL A 145 1.34 19.79 1.03
CA VAL A 145 1.99 18.62 0.45
C VAL A 145 1.81 18.64 -1.07
N ARG A 146 2.93 18.75 -1.79
CA ARG A 146 2.98 18.64 -3.26
C ARG A 146 3.40 17.24 -3.68
N PHE A 147 2.47 16.50 -4.26
CA PHE A 147 2.75 15.22 -4.88
C PHE A 147 3.15 15.45 -6.34
N ALA A 148 4.43 15.73 -6.57
CA ALA A 148 5.01 15.97 -7.89
C ALA A 148 6.32 15.21 -8.08
N VAL A 149 6.69 14.99 -9.34
CA VAL A 149 7.96 14.35 -9.69
C VAL A 149 9.12 15.23 -9.21
N ARG A 150 10.16 14.62 -8.62
CA ARG A 150 11.30 15.25 -7.93
C ARG A 150 11.00 15.85 -6.55
N GLU A 151 9.78 15.74 -6.05
CA GLU A 151 9.50 15.99 -4.63
C GLU A 151 9.72 14.71 -3.81
N ARG A 152 9.98 14.87 -2.52
CA ARG A 152 10.08 13.73 -1.59
C ARG A 152 8.68 13.32 -1.15
N TYR A 153 8.36 12.03 -1.24
CA TYR A 153 7.09 11.50 -0.73
C TYR A 153 7.09 11.60 0.82
N PRO A 154 6.04 12.16 1.44
CA PRO A 154 6.01 12.50 2.86
C PRO A 154 5.71 11.27 3.73
N VAL A 155 6.60 10.27 3.72
CA VAL A 155 6.46 9.06 4.54
C VAL A 155 6.42 9.38 6.05
N ASP A 156 7.09 10.45 6.46
CA ASP A 156 7.20 10.87 7.86
C ASP A 156 5.92 11.54 8.38
N SER A 157 5.04 12.00 7.50
CA SER A 157 3.71 12.54 7.84
C SER A 157 2.68 11.44 8.07
N ALA A 158 3.03 10.16 7.88
CA ALA A 158 2.11 9.06 8.11
C ALA A 158 1.73 9.00 9.60
N LYS A 159 0.43 8.90 9.88
CA LYS A 159 -0.07 8.91 11.27
C LYS A 159 0.50 7.73 12.04
N ALA A 160 1.27 8.01 13.08
CA ALA A 160 1.79 6.98 13.97
C ALA A 160 0.61 6.22 14.62
N PRO A 161 0.73 4.89 14.82
CA PRO A 161 -0.26 4.17 15.60
C PRO A 161 -0.30 4.72 17.02
N ALA A 162 -1.48 5.14 17.48
CA ALA A 162 -1.68 5.46 18.88
C ALA A 162 -1.35 4.23 19.74
N PRO A 163 -0.74 4.41 20.93
CA PRO A 163 -0.53 3.31 21.86
C PRO A 163 -1.86 2.60 22.13
N LEU A 164 -1.86 1.27 22.03
CA LEU A 164 -3.04 0.50 22.41
C LEU A 164 -3.28 0.67 23.91
N PRO A 165 -4.54 0.81 24.37
CA PRO A 165 -4.83 0.83 25.79
C PRO A 165 -4.39 -0.49 26.44
N THR A 166 -3.91 -0.43 27.68
CA THR A 166 -3.54 -1.65 28.42
C THR A 166 -4.79 -2.47 28.77
N VAL A 167 -4.59 -3.73 29.11
CA VAL A 167 -5.70 -4.65 29.49
C VAL A 167 -6.44 -4.12 30.71
N GLU A 168 -5.72 -3.54 31.67
CA GLU A 168 -6.29 -2.93 32.88
C GLU A 168 -7.21 -1.77 32.50
N ARG A 169 -6.74 -0.89 31.59
CA ARG A 169 -7.53 0.26 31.15
C ARG A 169 -8.77 -0.15 30.36
N LEU A 170 -8.66 -1.17 29.51
CA LEU A 170 -9.83 -1.72 28.81
C LEU A 170 -10.84 -2.33 29.79
N THR A 171 -10.34 -3.06 30.79
CA THR A 171 -11.18 -3.69 31.82
C THR A 171 -11.92 -2.63 32.62
N GLU A 172 -11.25 -1.55 33.01
CA GLU A 172 -11.84 -0.40 33.70
C GLU A 172 -12.94 0.25 32.86
N ILE A 173 -12.67 0.55 31.58
CA ILE A 173 -13.63 1.18 30.66
C ILE A 173 -14.88 0.31 30.51
N ILE A 174 -14.72 -1.00 30.33
CA ILE A 174 -15.83 -1.94 30.16
C ILE A 174 -16.62 -2.11 31.45
N SER A 175 -15.93 -2.17 32.60
CA SER A 175 -16.58 -2.36 33.91
C SER A 175 -17.40 -1.14 34.34
N ASN A 176 -16.96 0.06 33.96
CA ASN A 176 -17.66 1.31 34.24
C ASN A 176 -18.76 1.64 33.22
N ALA A 177 -18.93 0.82 32.18
CA ALA A 177 -19.95 1.05 31.15
C ALA A 177 -21.36 0.65 31.65
N PRO A 178 -22.41 1.36 31.22
CA PRO A 178 -23.79 0.95 31.49
C PRO A 178 -24.07 -0.46 30.98
N LYS A 179 -24.70 -1.30 31.81
CA LYS A 179 -25.12 -2.65 31.40
C LYS A 179 -26.09 -2.56 30.22
N GLY A 180 -25.80 -3.32 29.17
CA GLY A 180 -26.60 -3.34 27.93
C GLY A 180 -26.15 -2.35 26.85
N GLU A 181 -25.17 -1.48 27.12
CA GLU A 181 -24.63 -0.57 26.10
C GLU A 181 -23.76 -1.32 25.08
N GLN A 182 -23.75 -0.84 23.83
CA GLN A 182 -22.90 -1.43 22.78
C GLN A 182 -21.42 -1.14 23.06
N LEU A 183 -20.59 -2.19 23.10
CA LEU A 183 -19.13 -2.08 23.25
C LEU A 183 -18.49 -1.09 22.26
N LYS A 184 -19.02 -0.99 21.04
CA LYS A 184 -18.55 -0.03 20.04
C LYS A 184 -18.68 1.43 20.53
N ARG A 185 -19.78 1.79 21.20
CA ARG A 185 -20.00 3.15 21.72
C ARG A 185 -19.15 3.42 22.95
N VAL A 186 -18.96 2.40 23.79
CA VAL A 186 -18.10 2.46 24.98
C VAL A 186 -16.63 2.64 24.60
N LEU A 187 -16.12 1.87 23.62
CA LEU A 187 -14.68 1.81 23.32
C LEU A 187 -14.21 2.87 22.31
N ASN A 188 -15.05 3.26 21.34
CA ASN A 188 -14.63 4.20 20.28
C ASN A 188 -14.04 5.53 20.79
N PRO A 189 -14.57 6.19 21.83
CA PRO A 189 -14.00 7.42 22.37
C PRO A 189 -12.58 7.25 22.92
N HIS A 190 -12.22 6.04 23.34
CA HIS A 190 -10.92 5.71 23.93
C HIS A 190 -9.94 5.10 22.93
N LEU A 191 -10.42 4.69 21.73
CA LEU A 191 -9.63 4.04 20.69
C LEU A 191 -9.37 4.91 19.46
N ARG A 192 -10.07 6.04 19.31
CA ARG A 192 -9.86 7.00 18.20
C ARG A 192 -9.10 8.21 18.71
N LYS A 193 -7.77 8.18 18.58
CA LYS A 193 -6.91 9.36 18.50
C LYS A 193 -5.94 9.16 17.35
#